data_AF-A0A0L0LH58-F1
#
_entry.id   AF-A0A0L0LH58-F1
#
_cell.length_a   1.000
_cell.length_b   1.000
_cell.length_c   1.000
_cell.angle_alpha   90.00
_cell.angle_beta   90.00
_cell.angle_gamma   90.00
#
_symmetry.space_group_name_H-M   'P 1'
#
loop_
_entity.id
_entity.type
_entity.pdbx_description
1 polymer ?
#
loop_
_entity_poly.entity_id
_entity_poly.type
_entity_poly.pdbx_seq_one_letter_code
_entity_poly.pdbx_strand_id
1 'polypeptide(L)'
;MDQQNLLASAATSIEGLPTEVLASILVGILVAMLVLLAFGVLMAVSAWITYRKAGRPGWASLIPFYNQAVMLEFTNLPLWWIVLLFVPIVNIVVSIILMRRLAGVFGKGVGFTIGLIFLPFIFWPIIAFGRSTYSNTYPSARPMSDVTKWALIGLTACLLFQTAFTVKIDSFIDSLDEIAQESMESDTSYEGMDDESFGYCITDTTVCYDGEVIPGADPKTFKDLGNGYGVDANHVYDVGYVLEGADPATFVAVNDGGAYDAKDKDSYYYWGEVISEEEALGK
;
A
#
# COMPACT_ATOMS: atom_id res chain seq x y z
N MET A 1 -8.27 17.15 10.19
CA MET A 1 -8.05 18.58 9.86
C MET A 1 -7.75 18.61 8.37
N ASP A 2 -8.70 19.09 7.57
CA ASP A 2 -8.70 18.95 6.11
C ASP A 2 -7.48 19.64 5.46
N GLN A 3 -6.86 18.97 4.46
CA GLN A 3 -5.69 19.47 3.73
C GLN A 3 -5.99 20.82 3.05
N GLN A 4 -7.25 21.05 2.65
CA GLN A 4 -7.68 22.35 2.12
C GLN A 4 -7.60 23.48 3.15
N ASN A 5 -7.95 23.23 4.40
CA ASN A 5 -7.88 24.22 5.48
C ASN A 5 -6.43 24.53 5.87
N LEU A 6 -5.53 23.54 5.78
CA LEU A 6 -4.09 23.74 5.96
C LEU A 6 -3.47 24.60 4.86
N LEU A 7 -3.81 24.35 3.60
CA LEU A 7 -3.33 25.14 2.47
C LEU A 7 -3.88 26.58 2.50
N ALA A 8 -5.14 26.78 2.87
CA ALA A 8 -5.74 28.10 3.04
C ALA A 8 -5.10 28.90 4.18
N SER A 9 -4.78 28.24 5.30
CA SER A 9 -4.05 28.86 6.42
C SER A 9 -2.59 29.21 6.08
N ALA A 10 -1.93 28.40 5.24
CA ALA A 10 -0.57 28.69 4.78
C ALA A 10 -0.53 29.82 3.75
N ALA A 11 -1.53 29.92 2.87
CA ALA A 11 -1.63 31.02 1.89
C ALA A 11 -1.87 32.38 2.56
N THR A 12 -2.80 32.44 3.53
CA THR A 12 -3.13 33.68 4.27
C THR A 12 -1.96 34.20 5.12
N SER A 13 -1.09 33.31 5.61
CA SER A 13 0.12 33.70 6.36
C SER A 13 1.25 34.27 5.48
N ILE A 14 1.27 33.95 4.18
CA ILE A 14 2.23 34.53 3.22
C ILE A 14 1.73 35.88 2.69
N GLU A 15 0.41 36.01 2.44
CA GLU A 15 -0.21 37.26 1.97
C GLU A 15 -0.15 38.41 2.99
N GLY A 16 -0.05 38.09 4.29
CA GLY A 16 0.08 39.09 5.37
C GLY A 16 1.49 39.66 5.57
N LEU A 17 2.49 39.19 4.83
CA LEU A 17 3.88 39.65 4.98
C LEU A 17 4.13 40.98 4.26
N PRO A 18 4.95 41.88 4.84
CA PRO A 18 5.36 43.10 4.14
C PRO A 18 6.07 42.77 2.82
N THR A 19 5.81 43.56 1.77
CA THR A 19 6.42 43.35 0.43
C THR A 19 7.94 43.38 0.46
N GLU A 20 8.54 44.16 1.37
CA GLU A 20 9.99 44.20 1.60
C GLU A 20 10.53 42.87 2.14
N VAL A 21 9.78 42.23 3.04
CA VAL A 21 10.13 40.91 3.58
C VAL A 21 10.06 39.86 2.48
N LEU A 22 8.99 39.84 1.69
CA LEU A 22 8.87 38.95 0.54
C LEU A 22 10.01 39.14 -0.48
N ALA A 23 10.38 40.39 -0.79
CA ALA A 23 11.50 40.69 -1.68
C ALA A 23 12.84 40.17 -1.12
N SER A 24 13.11 40.36 0.18
CA SER A 24 14.32 39.85 0.82
C SER A 24 14.40 38.32 0.84
N ILE A 25 13.27 37.63 1.05
CA ILE A 25 13.18 36.17 0.99
C ILE A 25 13.51 35.69 -0.42
N LEU A 26 12.92 36.31 -1.46
CA LEU A 26 13.19 35.95 -2.86
C LEU A 26 14.65 36.17 -3.25
N VAL A 27 15.25 37.28 -2.83
CA VAL A 27 16.69 37.54 -3.04
C VAL A 27 17.54 36.51 -2.30
N GLY A 28 17.20 36.19 -1.05
CA GLY A 28 17.88 35.15 -0.28
C GLY A 28 17.83 33.78 -0.94
N ILE A 29 16.65 33.39 -1.44
CA ILE A 29 16.44 32.16 -2.21
C ILE A 29 17.28 32.18 -3.49
N LEU A 30 17.27 33.28 -4.26
CA LEU A 30 18.06 33.41 -5.48
C LEU A 30 19.56 33.29 -5.21
N VAL A 31 20.06 33.99 -4.18
CA VAL A 31 21.48 33.92 -3.77
C VAL A 31 21.83 32.49 -3.35
N ALA A 32 20.97 31.83 -2.56
CA ALA A 32 21.18 30.44 -2.16
C ALA A 32 21.23 29.51 -3.37
N MET A 33 20.33 29.67 -4.34
CA MET A 33 20.35 28.89 -5.59
C MET A 33 21.65 29.12 -6.37
N LEU A 34 22.14 30.35 -6.48
CA LEU A 34 23.39 30.67 -7.16
C LEU A 34 24.60 30.06 -6.46
N VAL A 35 24.63 30.07 -5.12
CA VAL A 35 25.68 29.43 -4.33
C VAL A 35 25.65 27.92 -4.53
N LEU A 36 24.49 27.28 -4.43
CA LEU A 36 24.34 25.84 -4.66
C LEU A 36 24.73 25.45 -6.09
N LEU A 37 24.37 26.27 -7.09
CA LEU A 37 24.79 26.07 -8.47
C LEU A 37 26.31 26.17 -8.62
N ALA A 38 26.95 27.18 -8.02
CA ALA A 38 28.40 27.35 -8.06
C ALA A 38 29.13 26.15 -7.42
N PHE A 39 28.65 25.66 -6.27
CA PHE A 39 29.16 24.45 -5.63
C PHE A 39 28.93 23.20 -6.51
N GLY A 40 27.75 23.06 -7.11
CA GLY A 40 27.44 21.96 -8.03
C GLY A 40 28.36 21.93 -9.24
N VAL A 41 28.61 23.08 -9.86
CA VAL A 41 29.56 23.22 -10.98
C VAL A 41 30.98 22.90 -10.54
N LEU A 42 31.44 23.41 -9.39
CA LEU A 42 32.75 23.09 -8.83
C LEU A 42 32.92 21.58 -8.64
N MET A 43 31.91 20.89 -8.10
CA MET A 43 31.93 19.45 -7.89
C MET A 43 31.94 18.68 -9.21
N ALA A 44 31.12 19.09 -10.19
CA ALA A 44 31.08 18.48 -11.51
C ALA A 44 32.44 18.61 -12.23
N VAL A 45 33.05 19.80 -12.20
CA VAL A 45 34.39 20.04 -12.78
C VAL A 45 35.46 19.23 -12.05
N SER A 46 35.38 19.17 -10.72
CA SER A 46 36.33 18.39 -9.91
C SER A 46 36.26 16.90 -10.24
N ALA A 47 35.05 16.35 -10.35
CA ALA A 47 34.84 14.96 -10.76
C ALA A 47 35.37 14.73 -12.19
N TRP A 48 35.04 15.61 -13.13
CA TRP A 48 35.50 15.53 -14.52
C TRP A 48 37.02 15.45 -14.62
N ILE A 49 37.74 16.33 -13.91
CA ILE A 49 39.20 16.36 -13.91
C ILE A 49 39.77 15.11 -13.25
N THR A 50 39.16 14.64 -12.16
CA THR A 50 39.56 13.40 -11.48
C THR A 50 39.49 12.18 -12.42
N TYR A 51 38.43 12.08 -13.22
CA TYR A 51 38.28 11.00 -14.21
C TYR A 51 39.33 11.11 -15.31
N ARG A 52 39.61 12.32 -15.79
CA ARG A 52 40.70 12.55 -16.76
C ARG A 52 42.07 12.17 -16.20
N LYS A 53 42.33 12.47 -14.92
CA LYS A 53 43.57 12.04 -14.26
C LYS A 53 43.71 10.52 -14.21
N ALA A 54 42.60 9.80 -14.08
CA ALA A 54 42.55 8.34 -14.12
C ALA A 54 42.60 7.75 -15.55
N GLY A 55 42.81 8.58 -16.59
CA GLY A 55 42.85 8.12 -17.98
C GLY A 55 41.48 7.81 -18.58
N ARG A 56 40.38 8.30 -17.97
CA ARG A 56 39.01 8.07 -18.43
C ARG A 56 38.38 9.35 -18.98
N PRO A 57 37.37 9.26 -19.86
CA PRO A 57 36.66 10.43 -20.34
C PRO A 57 36.00 11.19 -19.19
N GLY A 58 36.24 12.51 -19.10
CA GLY A 58 35.72 13.31 -17.98
C GLY A 58 34.19 13.39 -17.95
N TRP A 59 33.52 13.36 -19.11
CA TRP A 59 32.05 13.35 -19.18
C TRP A 59 31.43 12.13 -18.52
N ALA A 60 32.19 11.03 -18.39
CA ALA A 60 31.71 9.85 -17.70
C ALA A 60 31.29 10.14 -16.27
N SER A 61 31.87 11.15 -15.61
CA SER A 61 31.50 11.51 -14.24
C SER A 61 30.12 12.15 -14.11
N LEU A 62 29.56 12.69 -15.20
CA LEU A 62 28.28 13.40 -15.20
C LEU A 62 27.08 12.48 -15.39
N ILE A 63 27.27 11.34 -16.05
CA ILE A 63 26.17 10.42 -16.35
C ILE A 63 25.95 9.50 -15.13
N PRO A 64 24.75 9.50 -14.53
CA PRO A 64 24.43 8.60 -13.42
C PRO A 64 24.64 7.13 -13.81
N PHE A 65 25.05 6.30 -12.85
CA PHE A 65 25.40 4.88 -13.00
C PHE A 65 26.65 4.61 -13.85
N TYR A 66 26.79 5.27 -15.00
CA TYR A 66 27.98 5.16 -15.83
C TYR A 66 29.22 5.73 -15.11
N ASN A 67 29.06 6.82 -14.36
CA ASN A 67 30.11 7.35 -13.49
C ASN A 67 30.61 6.29 -12.50
N GLN A 68 29.71 5.61 -11.80
CA GLN A 68 30.04 4.55 -10.85
C GLN A 68 30.72 3.36 -11.54
N ALA A 69 30.24 2.95 -12.71
CA ALA A 69 30.83 1.87 -13.49
C ALA A 69 32.30 2.16 -13.86
N VAL A 70 32.56 3.35 -14.40
CA VAL A 70 33.90 3.79 -14.76
C VAL A 70 34.78 3.93 -13.52
N MET A 71 34.23 4.39 -12.40
CA MET A 71 34.95 4.48 -11.12
C MET A 71 35.35 3.12 -10.57
N LEU A 72 34.47 2.12 -10.63
CA LEU A 72 34.80 0.74 -10.27
C LEU A 72 35.94 0.21 -11.14
N GLU A 73 35.88 0.47 -12.45
CA GLU A 73 36.87 0.01 -13.41
C GLU A 73 38.27 0.57 -13.13
N PHE A 74 38.43 1.89 -12.99
CA PHE A 74 39.75 2.48 -12.71
C PHE A 74 40.21 2.30 -11.26
N THR A 75 39.36 1.82 -10.35
CA THR A 75 39.73 1.43 -8.98
C THR A 75 39.94 -0.07 -8.78
N ASN A 76 39.98 -0.84 -9.88
CA ASN A 76 40.19 -2.30 -9.87
C ASN A 76 39.15 -3.08 -9.05
N LEU A 77 37.90 -2.61 -9.07
CA LEU A 77 36.74 -3.29 -8.47
C LEU A 77 35.86 -3.96 -9.53
N PRO A 78 35.09 -4.99 -9.16
CA PRO A 78 34.23 -5.70 -10.12
C PRO A 78 33.06 -4.82 -10.57
N LEU A 79 32.79 -4.78 -11.88
CA LEU A 79 31.66 -4.01 -12.44
C LEU A 79 30.29 -4.46 -11.90
N TRP A 80 30.13 -5.74 -11.54
CA TRP A 80 28.87 -6.26 -11.01
C TRP A 80 28.46 -5.62 -9.66
N TRP A 81 29.40 -4.95 -8.96
CA TRP A 81 29.09 -4.19 -7.74
C TRP A 81 28.07 -3.07 -7.96
N ILE A 82 27.81 -2.65 -9.21
CA ILE A 82 26.70 -1.74 -9.54
C ILE A 82 25.36 -2.28 -9.02
N VAL A 83 25.13 -3.60 -9.08
CA VAL A 83 23.88 -4.21 -8.57
C VAL A 83 23.75 -4.03 -7.06
N LEU A 84 24.87 -4.07 -6.32
CA LEU A 84 24.88 -3.90 -4.87
C LEU A 84 24.52 -2.46 -4.45
N LEU A 85 24.64 -1.48 -5.34
CA LEU A 85 24.26 -0.09 -5.06
C LEU A 85 22.75 0.09 -4.90
N PHE A 86 21.94 -0.85 -5.40
CA PHE A 86 20.48 -0.80 -5.26
C PHE A 86 20.00 -1.27 -3.88
N VAL A 87 20.86 -1.88 -3.07
CA VAL A 87 20.50 -2.33 -1.71
C VAL A 87 20.95 -1.27 -0.70
N PRO A 88 20.06 -0.61 0.05
CA PRO A 88 20.38 0.58 0.85
C PRO A 88 21.56 0.40 1.82
N ILE A 89 21.58 -0.68 2.60
CA ILE A 89 22.64 -0.93 3.59
C ILE A 89 23.97 -1.32 2.91
N VAL A 90 23.90 -2.18 1.89
CA VAL A 90 25.09 -2.65 1.16
C VAL A 90 25.71 -1.50 0.35
N ASN A 91 24.89 -0.60 -0.19
CA ASN A 91 25.32 0.60 -0.91
C ASN A 91 26.25 1.47 -0.05
N ILE A 92 25.94 1.66 1.24
CA ILE A 92 26.80 2.42 2.16
C ILE A 92 28.17 1.75 2.30
N VAL A 93 28.21 0.43 2.51
CA VAL A 93 29.46 -0.33 2.65
C VAL A 93 30.29 -0.27 1.36
N VAL A 94 29.65 -0.51 0.21
CA VAL A 94 30.29 -0.44 -1.11
C VAL A 94 30.84 0.96 -1.38
N SER A 95 30.08 2.00 -1.06
CA SER A 95 30.51 3.39 -1.19
C SER A 95 31.75 3.66 -0.35
N ILE A 96 31.79 3.25 0.93
CA ILE A 96 32.97 3.43 1.78
C ILE A 96 34.22 2.73 1.18
N ILE A 97 34.07 1.51 0.69
CA ILE A 97 35.17 0.76 0.04
C ILE A 97 35.64 1.49 -1.23
N LEU A 98 34.71 1.99 -2.04
CA LEU A 98 34.98 2.72 -3.27
C LEU A 98 35.71 4.04 -3.00
N MET A 99 35.25 4.83 -2.02
CA MET A 99 35.91 6.06 -1.56
C MET A 99 37.33 5.78 -1.03
N ARG A 100 37.53 4.68 -0.30
CA ARG A 100 38.86 4.28 0.17
C ARG A 100 39.78 3.97 -0.99
N ARG A 101 39.33 3.18 -1.96
CA ARG A 101 40.14 2.83 -3.14
C ARG A 101 40.39 4.05 -4.02
N LEU A 102 39.41 4.91 -4.22
CA LEU A 102 39.56 6.19 -4.91
C LEU A 102 40.66 7.03 -4.27
N ALA A 103 40.61 7.23 -2.95
CA ALA A 103 41.68 7.93 -2.23
C ALA A 103 43.04 7.24 -2.43
N GLY A 104 43.07 5.91 -2.40
CA GLY A 104 44.28 5.11 -2.56
C GLY A 104 44.93 5.18 -3.92
N VAL A 105 44.17 5.18 -5.02
CA VAL A 105 44.72 5.32 -6.38
C VAL A 105 45.33 6.69 -6.64
N PHE A 106 45.04 7.68 -5.77
CA PHE A 106 45.68 8.99 -5.76
C PHE A 106 46.72 9.14 -4.62
N GLY A 107 47.17 8.03 -4.02
CA GLY A 107 48.20 8.01 -2.98
C GLY A 107 47.75 8.57 -1.63
N LYS A 108 46.44 8.65 -1.37
CA LYS A 108 45.89 9.19 -0.12
C LYS A 108 45.50 8.07 0.86
N GLY A 109 45.71 8.35 2.15
CA GLY A 109 45.43 7.44 3.27
C GLY A 109 44.00 7.52 3.80
N VAL A 110 43.74 6.79 4.90
CA VAL A 110 42.39 6.64 5.51
C VAL A 110 41.82 7.98 6.00
N GLY A 111 42.63 8.85 6.60
CA GLY A 111 42.16 10.17 7.05
C GLY A 111 41.64 11.03 5.90
N PHE A 112 42.21 10.89 4.71
CA PHE A 112 41.71 11.56 3.51
C PHE A 112 40.38 10.96 3.04
N THR A 113 40.20 9.65 3.17
CA THR A 113 38.91 8.99 2.89
C THR A 113 37.80 9.49 3.82
N ILE A 114 38.09 9.64 5.12
CA ILE A 114 37.14 10.20 6.09
C ILE A 114 36.77 11.64 5.68
N GLY A 115 37.77 12.45 5.33
CA GLY A 115 37.53 13.80 4.79
C GLY A 115 36.71 13.81 3.51
N LEU A 116 36.90 12.84 2.62
CA LEU A 116 36.10 12.69 1.40
C LEU A 116 34.64 12.34 1.68
N ILE A 117 34.37 11.60 2.76
CA ILE A 117 33.01 11.21 3.17
C ILE A 117 32.28 12.38 3.83
N PHE A 118 32.90 13.04 4.81
CA PHE A 118 32.25 14.09 5.60
C PHE A 118 32.37 15.50 5.00
N LEU A 119 33.41 15.77 4.21
CA LEU A 119 33.68 17.06 3.57
C LEU A 119 34.00 16.89 2.07
N PRO A 120 33.10 16.28 1.27
CA PRO A 120 33.36 16.01 -0.14
C PRO A 120 33.66 17.28 -0.94
N PHE A 121 33.02 18.40 -0.61
CA PHE A 121 33.19 19.70 -1.26
C PHE A 121 34.60 20.29 -1.16
N ILE A 122 35.44 19.81 -0.22
CA ILE A 122 36.85 20.20 -0.10
C ILE A 122 37.74 19.13 -0.72
N PHE A 123 37.50 17.86 -0.38
CA PHE A 123 38.42 16.77 -0.69
C PHE A 123 38.36 16.35 -2.16
N TRP A 124 37.21 16.46 -2.83
CA TRP A 124 37.10 16.20 -4.27
C TRP A 124 37.90 17.21 -5.11
N PRO A 125 37.76 18.54 -4.91
CA PRO A 125 38.65 19.52 -5.55
C PRO A 125 40.14 19.29 -5.25
N ILE A 126 40.49 18.85 -4.03
CA ILE A 126 41.89 18.54 -3.70
C ILE A 126 42.44 17.38 -4.55
N ILE A 127 41.65 16.34 -4.84
CA ILE A 127 42.06 15.29 -5.79
C ILE A 127 42.19 15.89 -7.19
N ALA A 128 41.17 16.63 -7.62
CA ALA A 128 41.05 17.15 -8.97
C ALA A 128 42.20 18.11 -9.34
N PHE A 129 42.44 19.13 -8.52
CA PHE A 129 43.40 20.20 -8.79
C PHE A 129 44.74 20.01 -8.07
N GLY A 130 44.81 19.10 -7.10
CA GLY A 130 46.04 18.82 -6.38
C GLY A 130 47.11 18.12 -7.23
N ARG A 131 48.30 17.98 -6.65
CA ARG A 131 49.47 17.36 -7.31
C ARG A 131 49.42 15.82 -7.39
N SER A 132 48.40 15.17 -6.81
CA SER A 132 48.28 13.72 -6.85
C SER A 132 48.08 13.24 -8.28
N THR A 133 48.92 12.29 -8.68
CA THR A 133 48.80 11.55 -9.94
C THR A 133 48.04 10.26 -9.71
N TYR A 134 47.38 9.78 -10.76
CA TYR A 134 46.76 8.46 -10.73
C TYR A 134 47.84 7.39 -10.78
N SER A 135 47.87 6.55 -9.77
CA SER A 135 48.73 5.37 -9.69
C SER A 135 47.95 4.28 -8.97
N ASN A 136 47.36 3.38 -9.74
CA ASN A 136 46.60 2.29 -9.18
C ASN A 136 47.52 1.14 -8.78
N THR A 137 47.79 1.03 -7.48
CA THR A 137 48.60 -0.03 -6.87
C THR A 137 47.76 -1.20 -6.35
N TYR A 138 46.42 -1.15 -6.51
CA TYR A 138 45.55 -2.23 -6.05
C TYR A 138 45.59 -3.40 -7.02
N PRO A 139 45.68 -4.65 -6.51
CA PRO A 139 45.39 -5.79 -7.35
C PRO A 139 43.92 -5.74 -7.76
N SER A 140 43.64 -6.25 -8.96
CA SER A 140 42.27 -6.55 -9.38
C SER A 140 41.59 -7.37 -8.28
N ALA A 141 40.38 -6.96 -7.89
CA ALA A 141 39.60 -7.72 -6.92
C ALA A 141 39.48 -9.18 -7.37
N ARG A 142 39.63 -10.12 -6.42
CA ARG A 142 39.56 -11.55 -6.76
C ARG A 142 38.25 -11.83 -7.48
N PRO A 143 38.26 -12.49 -8.65
CA PRO A 143 37.04 -12.85 -9.34
C PRO A 143 36.25 -13.81 -8.45
N MET A 144 35.04 -13.41 -8.09
CA MET A 144 34.11 -14.25 -7.36
C MET A 144 33.65 -15.40 -8.28
N SER A 145 33.37 -16.58 -7.71
CA SER A 145 32.80 -17.68 -8.50
C SER A 145 31.43 -17.27 -9.06
N ASP A 146 31.07 -17.77 -10.24
CA ASP A 146 29.81 -17.36 -10.89
C ASP A 146 28.59 -17.73 -10.05
N VAL A 147 28.65 -18.88 -9.35
CA VAL A 147 27.60 -19.30 -8.40
C VAL A 147 27.41 -18.24 -7.31
N THR A 148 28.50 -17.74 -6.72
CA THR A 148 28.37 -16.75 -5.64
C THR A 148 27.95 -15.38 -6.15
N LYS A 149 28.36 -14.99 -7.37
CA LYS A 149 27.87 -13.75 -8.01
C LYS A 149 26.36 -13.81 -8.23
N TRP A 150 25.86 -14.88 -8.86
CA TRP A 150 24.44 -15.05 -9.15
C TRP A 150 23.61 -15.25 -7.88
N ALA A 151 24.15 -15.92 -6.86
CA ALA A 151 23.50 -16.02 -5.55
C ALA A 151 23.31 -14.65 -4.90
N LEU A 152 24.33 -13.78 -4.91
CA LEU A 152 24.20 -12.42 -4.39
C LEU A 152 23.21 -11.59 -5.19
N ILE A 153 23.30 -11.61 -6.53
CA ILE A 153 22.37 -10.88 -7.40
C ILE A 153 20.93 -11.35 -7.15
N GLY A 154 20.70 -12.65 -7.10
CA GLY A 154 19.40 -13.25 -6.80
C GLY A 154 18.88 -12.87 -5.42
N LEU A 155 19.73 -12.89 -4.39
CA LEU A 155 19.36 -12.46 -3.04
C LEU A 155 19.01 -10.98 -3.01
N THR A 156 19.79 -10.11 -3.66
CA THR A 156 19.48 -8.69 -3.74
C THR A 156 18.17 -8.42 -4.50
N ALA A 157 17.91 -9.14 -5.60
CA ALA A 157 16.66 -9.04 -6.33
C ALA A 157 15.47 -9.54 -5.50
N CYS A 158 15.65 -10.61 -4.72
CA CYS A 158 14.65 -11.13 -3.80
C CYS A 158 14.29 -10.09 -2.73
N LEU A 159 15.29 -9.47 -2.08
CA LEU A 159 15.04 -8.41 -1.09
C LEU A 159 14.28 -7.23 -1.69
N LEU A 160 14.68 -6.78 -2.88
CA LEU A 160 13.99 -5.68 -3.57
C LEU A 160 12.55 -6.08 -3.93
N PHE A 161 12.34 -7.31 -4.39
CA PHE A 161 11.01 -7.84 -4.68
C PHE A 161 10.15 -7.95 -3.40
N GLN A 162 10.72 -8.45 -2.30
CA GLN A 162 10.05 -8.52 -1.00
C GLN A 162 9.58 -7.13 -0.56
N THR A 163 10.45 -6.11 -0.62
CA THR A 163 10.06 -4.74 -0.25
C THR A 163 8.97 -4.17 -1.16
N ALA A 164 9.04 -4.42 -2.47
CA ALA A 164 8.03 -3.96 -3.42
C ALA A 164 6.68 -4.67 -3.23
N PHE A 165 6.70 -5.94 -2.84
CA PHE A 165 5.51 -6.74 -2.56
C PHE A 165 4.86 -6.33 -1.24
N THR A 166 5.64 -6.10 -0.17
CA THR A 166 5.12 -5.58 1.10
C THR A 166 4.38 -4.26 0.91
N VAL A 167 4.99 -3.29 0.24
CA VAL A 167 4.35 -1.98 -0.02
C VAL A 167 3.04 -2.11 -0.79
N LYS A 168 2.97 -3.04 -1.75
CA LYS A 168 1.74 -3.30 -2.51
C LYS A 168 0.67 -4.00 -1.68
N ILE A 169 1.07 -4.95 -0.83
CA ILE A 169 0.13 -5.60 0.10
C ILE A 169 -0.47 -4.56 1.04
N ASP A 170 0.35 -3.69 1.64
CA ASP A 170 -0.15 -2.67 2.57
C ASP A 170 -1.18 -1.77 1.87
N SER A 171 -0.87 -1.27 0.67
CA SER A 171 -1.83 -0.46 -0.11
C SER A 171 -3.11 -1.22 -0.50
N PHE A 172 -3.01 -2.53 -0.69
CA PHE A 172 -4.16 -3.38 -1.01
C PHE A 172 -4.99 -3.65 0.24
N ILE A 173 -4.37 -3.92 1.39
CA ILE A 173 -5.04 -4.08 2.67
C ILE A 173 -5.76 -2.78 3.04
N ASP A 174 -5.12 -1.62 2.89
CA ASP A 174 -5.76 -0.31 3.13
C ASP A 174 -7.02 -0.15 2.27
N SER A 175 -6.98 -0.56 0.99
CA SER A 175 -8.15 -0.52 0.12
C SER A 175 -9.26 -1.52 0.52
N LEU A 176 -8.88 -2.66 1.10
CA LEU A 176 -9.85 -3.63 1.62
C LEU A 176 -10.50 -3.13 2.91
N ASP A 177 -9.74 -2.50 3.81
CA ASP A 177 -10.26 -1.92 5.04
C ASP A 177 -11.24 -0.77 4.75
N GLU A 178 -10.96 0.05 3.73
CA GLU A 178 -11.87 1.10 3.26
C GLU A 178 -13.20 0.52 2.75
N ILE A 179 -13.15 -0.53 1.92
CA ILE A 179 -14.35 -1.25 1.43
C ILE A 179 -15.09 -1.94 2.59
N ALA A 180 -14.37 -2.54 3.53
CA ALA A 180 -14.97 -3.19 4.69
C ALA A 180 -15.72 -2.18 5.57
N GLN A 181 -15.16 -0.99 5.77
CA GLN A 181 -15.84 0.11 6.47
C GLN A 181 -17.09 0.58 5.72
N GLU A 182 -17.03 0.75 4.40
CA GLU A 182 -18.19 1.16 3.57
C GLU A 182 -19.33 0.12 3.68
N SER A 183 -19.00 -1.17 3.71
CA SER A 183 -19.99 -2.24 3.89
C SER A 183 -20.61 -2.29 5.29
N MET A 184 -19.84 -1.97 6.34
CA MET A 184 -20.37 -1.91 7.71
C MET A 184 -21.27 -0.69 7.93
N GLU A 185 -21.00 0.43 7.25
CA GLU A 185 -21.86 1.62 7.31
C GLU A 185 -23.18 1.41 6.56
N SER A 186 -23.15 0.67 5.45
CA SER A 186 -24.32 0.25 4.64
C SER A 186 -25.34 -0.59 5.42
N ASP A 187 -24.90 -1.47 6.33
CA ASP A 187 -25.82 -2.30 7.13
C ASP A 187 -26.46 -1.54 8.30
N THR A 188 -25.91 -0.38 8.68
CA THR A 188 -26.44 0.44 9.79
C THR A 188 -27.42 1.54 9.37
N SER A 189 -27.76 1.66 8.08
CA SER A 189 -28.67 2.69 7.59
C SER A 189 -30.17 2.34 7.60
N TYR A 190 -30.58 1.27 8.28
CA TYR A 190 -32.00 0.89 8.43
C TYR A 190 -32.59 1.21 9.81
N GLU A 191 -32.16 2.31 10.45
CA GLU A 191 -32.96 2.93 11.51
C GLU A 191 -33.96 3.90 10.89
N GLY A 192 -35.19 3.41 10.66
CA GLY A 192 -36.35 4.25 10.38
C GLY A 192 -37.12 3.88 9.13
N MET A 193 -37.77 2.72 9.13
CA MET A 193 -39.03 2.55 8.39
C MET A 193 -40.08 1.95 9.32
N ASP A 194 -40.99 2.85 9.69
CA ASP A 194 -42.40 2.65 9.97
C ASP A 194 -43.01 1.34 9.45
N ASP A 195 -43.33 0.44 10.40
CA ASP A 195 -44.53 -0.40 10.54
C ASP A 195 -45.40 -0.73 9.30
N GLU A 196 -44.79 -1.06 8.17
CA GLU A 196 -45.46 -1.72 7.05
C GLU A 196 -44.87 -3.12 6.86
N SER A 197 -45.46 -4.08 7.59
CA SER A 197 -45.57 -5.51 7.27
C SER A 197 -44.62 -6.04 6.19
N PHE A 198 -43.59 -6.79 6.59
CA PHE A 198 -42.79 -7.66 5.73
C PHE A 198 -43.66 -8.74 5.08
N GLY A 199 -44.39 -8.39 4.02
CA GLY A 199 -45.36 -9.25 3.35
C GLY A 199 -44.79 -9.95 2.12
N TYR A 200 -45.44 -11.03 1.71
CA TYR A 200 -45.11 -11.71 0.45
C TYR A 200 -45.64 -10.93 -0.75
N CYS A 201 -44.82 -10.78 -1.79
CA CYS A 201 -45.28 -10.28 -3.08
C CYS A 201 -45.78 -11.45 -3.95
N ILE A 202 -47.09 -11.48 -4.17
CA ILE A 202 -47.76 -12.52 -4.95
C ILE A 202 -48.22 -11.92 -6.29
N THR A 203 -47.74 -12.48 -7.40
CA THR A 203 -48.19 -12.16 -8.76
C THR A 203 -48.84 -13.38 -9.41
N ASP A 204 -49.38 -13.22 -10.62
CA ASP A 204 -49.97 -14.35 -11.38
C ASP A 204 -48.96 -15.48 -11.69
N THR A 205 -47.66 -15.19 -11.61
CA THR A 205 -46.59 -16.11 -12.04
C THR A 205 -45.49 -16.37 -11.01
N THR A 206 -45.39 -15.55 -9.96
CA THR A 206 -44.29 -15.63 -8.99
C THR A 206 -44.75 -15.26 -7.59
N VAL A 207 -44.09 -15.85 -6.59
CA VAL A 207 -44.14 -15.42 -5.20
C VAL A 207 -42.73 -14.97 -4.80
N CYS A 208 -42.63 -13.86 -4.10
CA CYS A 208 -41.37 -13.31 -3.61
C CYS A 208 -41.48 -12.81 -2.16
N TYR A 209 -40.33 -12.74 -1.49
CA TYR A 209 -40.18 -12.17 -0.15
C TYR A 209 -38.94 -11.27 -0.16
N ASP A 210 -39.05 -10.05 0.38
CA ASP A 210 -37.98 -9.03 0.38
C ASP A 210 -37.30 -8.80 -0.99
N GLY A 211 -38.07 -8.90 -2.08
CA GLY A 211 -37.59 -8.72 -3.45
C GLY A 211 -36.96 -9.96 -4.09
N GLU A 212 -36.78 -11.07 -3.37
CA GLU A 212 -36.26 -12.33 -3.90
C GLU A 212 -37.38 -13.31 -4.28
N VAL A 213 -37.27 -13.95 -5.45
CA VAL A 213 -38.25 -14.94 -5.92
C VAL A 213 -38.08 -16.26 -5.17
N ILE A 214 -39.17 -16.76 -4.58
CA ILE A 214 -39.20 -18.03 -3.85
C ILE A 214 -39.33 -19.18 -4.86
N PRO A 215 -38.29 -20.00 -5.03
CA PRO A 215 -38.32 -21.08 -6.02
C PRO A 215 -39.30 -22.18 -5.59
N GLY A 216 -40.24 -22.53 -6.47
CA GLY A 216 -41.16 -23.65 -6.24
C GLY A 216 -42.44 -23.32 -5.47
N ALA A 217 -42.61 -22.08 -5.01
CA ALA A 217 -43.88 -21.60 -4.47
C ALA A 217 -44.96 -21.55 -5.56
N ASP A 218 -46.17 -22.01 -5.23
CA ASP A 218 -47.32 -21.98 -6.14
C ASP A 218 -48.12 -20.68 -5.96
N PRO A 219 -47.94 -19.67 -6.85
CA PRO A 219 -48.60 -18.37 -6.72
C PRO A 219 -50.13 -18.45 -6.76
N LYS A 220 -50.71 -19.52 -7.34
CA LYS A 220 -52.17 -19.65 -7.46
C LYS A 220 -52.83 -20.09 -6.16
N THR A 221 -52.08 -20.75 -5.29
CA THR A 221 -52.58 -21.31 -4.03
C THR A 221 -51.94 -20.62 -2.82
N PHE A 222 -50.95 -19.76 -3.05
CA PHE A 222 -50.23 -19.02 -2.01
C PHE A 222 -51.13 -18.07 -1.23
N LYS A 223 -50.98 -18.08 0.09
CA LYS A 223 -51.62 -17.18 1.03
C LYS A 223 -50.57 -16.65 1.99
N ASP A 224 -50.53 -15.33 2.11
CA ASP A 224 -49.78 -14.65 3.15
C ASP A 224 -50.57 -14.77 4.47
N LEU A 225 -49.95 -15.35 5.50
CA LEU A 225 -50.54 -15.52 6.83
C LEU A 225 -50.12 -14.40 7.80
N GLY A 226 -49.21 -13.51 7.40
CA GLY A 226 -48.60 -12.49 8.26
C GLY A 226 -47.44 -13.02 9.10
N ASN A 227 -46.72 -12.10 9.77
CA ASN A 227 -45.52 -12.39 10.58
C ASN A 227 -44.40 -13.14 9.82
N GLY A 228 -44.30 -12.95 8.50
CA GLY A 228 -43.33 -13.68 7.68
C GLY A 228 -43.75 -15.09 7.30
N TYR A 229 -44.92 -15.58 7.74
CA TYR A 229 -45.42 -16.89 7.35
C TYR A 229 -46.27 -16.83 6.08
N GLY A 230 -46.00 -17.73 5.14
CA GLY A 230 -46.79 -17.96 3.95
C GLY A 230 -47.16 -19.44 3.80
N VAL A 231 -48.21 -19.76 3.04
CA VAL A 231 -48.59 -21.14 2.78
C VAL A 231 -49.11 -21.31 1.37
N ASP A 232 -48.72 -22.38 0.69
CA ASP A 232 -49.33 -22.82 -0.56
C ASP A 232 -49.92 -24.24 -0.43
N ALA A 233 -50.37 -24.85 -1.53
CA ALA A 233 -50.97 -26.18 -1.47
C ALA A 233 -50.02 -27.30 -1.00
N ASN A 234 -48.70 -27.09 -1.03
CA ASN A 234 -47.68 -28.11 -0.80
C ASN A 234 -46.73 -27.78 0.35
N HIS A 235 -46.50 -26.49 0.65
CA HIS A 235 -45.49 -26.05 1.61
C HIS A 235 -45.97 -24.89 2.47
N VAL A 236 -45.40 -24.82 3.68
CA VAL A 236 -45.41 -23.64 4.53
C VAL A 236 -44.08 -22.92 4.34
N TYR A 237 -44.10 -21.60 4.40
CA TYR A 237 -42.94 -20.74 4.22
C TYR A 237 -42.75 -19.85 5.44
N ASP A 238 -41.50 -19.70 5.87
CA ASP A 238 -41.06 -18.76 6.90
C ASP A 238 -40.00 -17.84 6.29
N VAL A 239 -40.30 -16.53 6.23
CA VAL A 239 -39.42 -15.48 5.67
C VAL A 239 -38.86 -15.88 4.29
N GLY A 240 -39.70 -16.45 3.43
CA GLY A 240 -39.32 -16.89 2.07
C GLY A 240 -38.69 -18.28 1.96
N TYR A 241 -38.46 -19.00 3.05
CA TYR A 241 -37.87 -20.35 3.06
C TYR A 241 -38.92 -21.42 3.36
N VAL A 242 -38.79 -22.61 2.76
CA VAL A 242 -39.69 -23.73 3.05
C VAL A 242 -39.47 -24.22 4.49
N LEU A 243 -40.57 -24.27 5.26
CA LEU A 243 -40.60 -24.79 6.62
C LEU A 243 -40.80 -26.30 6.59
N GLU A 244 -39.70 -27.04 6.69
CA GLU A 244 -39.69 -28.50 6.58
C GLU A 244 -40.44 -29.18 7.74
N GLY A 245 -41.36 -30.08 7.42
CA GLY A 245 -42.15 -30.85 8.39
C GLY A 245 -43.46 -30.19 8.83
N ALA A 246 -43.70 -28.94 8.45
CA ALA A 246 -44.96 -28.25 8.73
C ALA A 246 -46.10 -28.75 7.83
N ASP A 247 -47.31 -28.83 8.38
CA ASP A 247 -48.50 -29.27 7.62
C ASP A 247 -49.24 -28.07 7.00
N PRO A 248 -49.12 -27.82 5.67
CA PRO A 248 -49.75 -26.68 5.01
C PRO A 248 -51.28 -26.69 5.10
N ALA A 249 -51.91 -27.85 5.30
CA ALA A 249 -53.36 -27.94 5.39
C ALA A 249 -53.92 -27.43 6.73
N THR A 250 -53.09 -27.45 7.78
CA THR A 250 -53.52 -27.11 9.16
C THR A 250 -52.72 -25.97 9.78
N PHE A 251 -51.70 -25.45 9.08
CA PHE A 251 -50.86 -24.36 9.54
C PHE A 251 -51.63 -23.03 9.67
N VAL A 252 -51.45 -22.37 10.81
CA VAL A 252 -52.03 -21.06 11.11
C VAL A 252 -51.01 -20.18 11.84
N ALA A 253 -50.83 -18.96 11.36
CA ALA A 253 -50.09 -17.92 12.09
C ALA A 253 -50.96 -17.38 13.23
N VAL A 254 -50.35 -17.17 14.39
CA VAL A 254 -50.99 -16.71 15.63
C VAL A 254 -50.44 -15.34 16.00
N ASN A 255 -51.36 -14.39 16.17
CA ASN A 255 -51.08 -12.98 16.43
C ASN A 255 -51.63 -12.55 17.81
N ASP A 256 -51.31 -13.33 18.85
CA ASP A 256 -51.79 -13.07 20.22
C ASP A 256 -50.69 -12.57 21.17
N GLY A 257 -49.44 -12.45 20.69
CA GLY A 257 -48.29 -12.07 21.50
C GLY A 257 -47.92 -13.13 22.56
N GLY A 258 -48.35 -14.38 22.35
CA GLY A 258 -48.06 -15.52 23.21
C GLY A 258 -46.65 -16.10 23.03
N ALA A 259 -46.43 -17.27 23.62
CA ALA A 259 -45.14 -17.98 23.59
C ALA A 259 -44.81 -18.65 22.24
N TYR A 260 -45.71 -18.55 21.25
CA TYR A 260 -45.58 -19.11 19.91
C TYR A 260 -46.27 -18.18 18.91
N ASP A 261 -45.80 -18.17 17.66
CA ASP A 261 -46.28 -17.29 16.60
C ASP A 261 -46.94 -18.04 15.43
N ALA A 262 -46.85 -19.37 15.40
CA ALA A 262 -47.63 -20.22 14.51
C ALA A 262 -47.83 -21.62 15.09
N LYS A 263 -48.77 -22.37 14.51
CA LYS A 263 -49.01 -23.78 14.86
C LYS A 263 -49.62 -24.53 13.69
N ASP A 264 -49.49 -25.85 13.72
CA ASP A 264 -50.27 -26.76 12.91
C ASP A 264 -50.90 -27.86 13.78
N LYS A 265 -51.37 -28.96 13.17
CA LYS A 265 -51.99 -30.06 13.90
C LYS A 265 -51.02 -30.86 14.79
N ASP A 266 -49.72 -30.83 14.52
CA ASP A 266 -48.70 -31.66 15.15
C ASP A 266 -47.70 -30.85 15.99
N SER A 267 -47.57 -29.53 15.77
CA SER A 267 -46.48 -28.72 16.34
C SER A 267 -46.84 -27.25 16.55
N TYR A 268 -46.10 -26.62 17.47
CA TYR A 268 -46.10 -25.17 17.72
C TYR A 268 -44.78 -24.58 17.24
N TYR A 269 -44.81 -23.35 16.74
CA TYR A 269 -43.66 -22.68 16.14
C TYR A 269 -43.41 -21.32 16.78
N TYR A 270 -42.14 -20.97 16.92
CA TYR A 270 -41.68 -19.63 17.27
C TYR A 270 -40.50 -19.28 16.37
N TRP A 271 -40.62 -18.26 15.52
CA TRP A 271 -39.62 -17.88 14.52
C TRP A 271 -39.14 -19.07 13.67
N GLY A 272 -40.08 -19.87 13.17
CA GLY A 272 -39.79 -21.04 12.34
C GLY A 272 -39.26 -22.27 13.09
N GLU A 273 -38.98 -22.18 14.39
CA GLU A 273 -38.51 -23.33 15.18
C GLU A 273 -39.67 -24.05 15.88
N VAL A 274 -39.67 -25.39 15.82
CA VAL A 274 -40.63 -26.23 16.54
C VAL A 274 -40.35 -26.16 18.05
N ILE A 275 -41.33 -25.73 18.83
CA ILE A 275 -41.25 -25.68 20.30
C ILE A 275 -42.11 -26.76 20.95
N SER A 276 -41.81 -27.10 22.20
CA SER A 276 -42.58 -28.09 22.94
C SER A 276 -43.97 -27.57 23.34
N GLU A 277 -44.96 -28.47 23.48
CA GLU A 277 -46.29 -28.10 23.96
C GLU A 277 -46.25 -27.47 25.38
N GLU A 278 -45.28 -27.87 26.21
CA GLU A 278 -45.04 -27.31 27.55
C GLU A 278 -44.67 -25.82 27.47
N GLU A 279 -43.73 -25.48 26.58
CA GLU A 279 -43.30 -24.10 26.33
C GLU A 279 -44.40 -23.27 25.66
N ALA A 280 -45.13 -23.84 24.71
CA ALA A 280 -46.20 -23.16 23.98
C ALA A 280 -47.41 -22.84 24.85
N LEU A 281 -47.77 -23.73 25.79
CA LEU A 281 -48.97 -23.62 26.63
C LEU A 281 -48.68 -23.17 28.07
N GLY A 282 -47.42 -23.01 28.45
CA GLY A 282 -46.98 -22.51 29.76
C GLY A 282 -47.45 -23.37 30.94
N LYS A 283 -47.45 -24.69 30.77
CA LYS A 283 -47.91 -25.66 31.78
C LYS A 283 -46.77 -26.41 32.43
#